data_AF-A0A932UKZ8-F1
#
_entry.id   AF-A0A932UKZ8-F1
#
_cell.length_a   1.000
_cell.length_b   1.000
_cell.length_c   1.000
_cell.angle_alpha   90.00
_cell.angle_beta   90.00
_cell.angle_gamma   90.00
#
_symmetry.space_group_name_H-M   'P 1'
#
loop_
_entity.id
_entity.type
_entity.pdbx_description
1 polymer ?
#
loop_
_entity_poly.entity_id
_entity_poly.type
_entity_poly.pdbx_seq_one_letter_code
_entity_poly.pdbx_strand_id
1 'polypeptide(L)'
;ILFGEGIGVGMIQLVLGIIAAFVGWVVWAYLTYFIGTSIFGGTATPGEMLRTIGFAESPSVLNILSFIPFLGAIIGLVAAIWALVCGVVAIRQALDFSTGKAILTAVIAFIPAAIVTVVLLIIPTLILGAGS
;
A
#
# COMPACT_ATOMS: atom_id res chain seq x y z
N ILE A 1 -17.23 -31.78 -6.13
CA ILE A 1 -15.76 -31.74 -5.98
C ILE A 1 -15.23 -30.35 -6.36
N LEU A 2 -15.63 -29.77 -7.50
CA LEU A 2 -15.29 -28.39 -7.92
C LEU A 2 -15.62 -27.24 -6.93
N PHE A 3 -16.68 -27.35 -6.11
CA PHE A 3 -17.06 -26.30 -5.16
C PHE A 3 -16.16 -26.24 -3.89
N GLY A 4 -15.50 -27.34 -3.52
CA GLY A 4 -14.64 -27.39 -2.32
C GLY A 4 -13.25 -26.79 -2.57
N GLU A 5 -12.72 -26.96 -3.78
CA GLU A 5 -11.42 -26.42 -4.19
C GLU A 5 -11.45 -24.89 -4.31
N GLY A 6 -12.55 -24.34 -4.85
CA GLY A 6 -12.72 -22.88 -4.98
C GLY A 6 -12.78 -22.14 -3.64
N ILE A 7 -13.38 -22.74 -2.61
CA ILE A 7 -13.43 -22.14 -1.25
C ILE A 7 -12.04 -22.16 -0.61
N GLY A 8 -11.28 -23.24 -0.77
CA GLY A 8 -9.90 -23.34 -0.26
C GLY A 8 -8.98 -22.28 -0.86
N VAL A 9 -9.02 -22.10 -2.17
CA VAL A 9 -8.23 -21.07 -2.87
C VAL A 9 -8.65 -19.66 -2.46
N GLY A 10 -9.94 -19.39 -2.33
CA GLY A 10 -10.45 -18.09 -1.90
C GLY A 10 -10.02 -17.71 -0.47
N MET A 11 -10.03 -18.66 0.46
CA MET A 11 -9.55 -18.44 1.84
C MET A 11 -8.05 -18.15 1.88
N ILE A 12 -7.26 -18.88 1.09
CA ILE A 12 -5.81 -18.63 0.97
C ILE A 12 -5.56 -17.23 0.40
N GLN A 13 -6.28 -16.83 -0.65
CA GLN A 13 -6.17 -15.50 -1.25
C GLN A 13 -6.54 -14.38 -0.27
N LEU A 14 -7.56 -14.58 0.57
CA LEU A 14 -7.93 -13.62 1.60
C LEU A 14 -6.80 -13.41 2.62
N VAL A 15 -6.22 -14.50 3.12
CA VAL A 15 -5.11 -14.43 4.10
C VAL A 15 -3.89 -13.76 3.47
N LEU A 16 -3.54 -14.14 2.24
CA LEU A 16 -2.41 -13.53 1.51
C LEU A 16 -2.65 -12.06 1.20
N GLY A 17 -3.87 -11.65 0.88
CA GLY A 17 -4.24 -10.26 0.67
C GLY A 17 -4.07 -9.40 1.93
N ILE A 18 -4.46 -9.93 3.09
CA ILE A 18 -4.24 -9.25 4.39
C ILE A 18 -2.74 -9.08 4.65
N ILE A 19 -1.96 -10.15 4.48
CA ILE A 19 -0.50 -10.10 4.67
C ILE A 19 0.13 -9.08 3.71
N ALA A 20 -0.25 -9.11 2.43
CA ALA A 20 0.23 -8.18 1.42
C ALA A 20 -0.08 -6.73 1.79
N ALA A 21 -1.27 -6.43 2.31
CA ALA A 21 -1.65 -5.09 2.75
C ALA A 21 -0.76 -4.60 3.91
N PHE A 22 -0.53 -5.43 4.93
CA PHE A 22 0.34 -5.08 6.05
C PHE A 22 1.80 -4.87 5.60
N VAL A 23 2.34 -5.77 4.78
CA VAL A 23 3.72 -5.66 4.29
C VAL A 23 3.88 -4.45 3.38
N GLY A 24 2.94 -4.22 2.45
CA GLY A 24 2.94 -3.07 1.56
C GLY A 24 2.95 -1.74 2.32
N TRP A 25 2.12 -1.63 3.36
CA TRP A 25 2.09 -0.45 4.24
C TRP A 25 3.42 -0.21 4.95
N VAL A 26 4.01 -1.24 5.57
CA VAL A 26 5.30 -1.13 6.26
C VAL A 26 6.39 -0.72 5.27
N VAL A 27 6.47 -1.37 4.11
CA VAL A 27 7.44 -1.06 3.06
C VAL A 27 7.30 0.38 2.60
N TRP A 28 6.07 0.84 2.36
CA TRP A 28 5.78 2.22 1.97
C TRP A 28 6.25 3.23 3.02
N ALA A 29 5.93 3.01 4.29
CA ALA A 29 6.33 3.90 5.39
C ALA A 29 7.85 3.97 5.54
N TYR A 30 8.54 2.83 5.48
CA TYR A 30 10.00 2.78 5.63
C TYR A 30 10.75 3.33 4.42
N LEU A 31 10.29 3.08 3.20
CA LEU A 31 10.88 3.68 1.99
C LEU A 31 10.76 5.20 2.04
N THR A 32 9.58 5.70 2.39
CA THR A 32 9.32 7.14 2.51
C THR A 32 10.18 7.78 3.61
N TYR A 33 10.28 7.13 4.77
CA TYR A 33 11.20 7.54 5.84
C TYR A 33 12.65 7.60 5.35
N PHE A 34 13.13 6.52 4.74
CA PHE A 34 14.54 6.41 4.34
C PHE A 34 14.90 7.45 3.29
N ILE A 35 14.05 7.60 2.25
CA ILE A 35 14.23 8.59 1.19
C ILE A 35 14.14 10.01 1.75
N GLY A 36 13.13 10.30 2.58
CA GLY A 36 12.93 11.62 3.16
C GLY A 36 14.09 12.04 4.08
N THR A 37 14.49 11.18 5.01
CA THR A 37 15.58 11.47 5.95
C THR A 37 16.94 11.51 5.25
N SER A 38 17.23 10.56 4.36
CA SER A 38 18.56 10.41 3.75
C SER A 38 18.82 11.39 2.59
N ILE A 39 17.81 11.69 1.77
CA ILE A 39 17.98 12.54 0.59
C ILE A 39 17.62 14.01 0.89
N PHE A 40 16.60 14.23 1.71
CA PHE A 40 16.02 15.57 1.91
C PHE A 40 16.21 16.14 3.32
N GLY A 41 16.83 15.37 4.24
CA GLY A 41 17.20 15.80 5.58
C GLY A 41 16.02 15.92 6.54
N GLY A 42 14.98 15.09 6.38
CA GLY A 42 13.81 15.11 7.25
C GLY A 42 14.12 14.67 8.69
N THR A 43 13.27 15.12 9.61
CA THR A 43 13.46 15.01 11.07
C THR A 43 12.65 13.90 11.73
N ALA A 44 11.76 13.25 10.97
CA ALA A 44 10.89 12.18 11.49
C ALA A 44 11.69 11.02 12.05
N THR A 45 11.17 10.35 13.08
CA THR A 45 11.60 9.01 13.48
C THR A 45 10.88 7.91 12.69
N PRO A 46 11.42 6.67 12.58
CA PRO A 46 10.73 5.57 11.90
C PRO A 46 9.32 5.30 12.45
N GLY A 47 9.15 5.38 13.78
CA GLY A 47 7.87 5.14 14.44
C GLY A 47 6.86 6.27 14.26
N GLU A 48 7.31 7.51 14.10
CA GLU A 48 6.44 8.63 13.72
C GLU A 48 5.98 8.48 12.28
N MET A 49 6.88 8.17 11.35
CA MET A 49 6.50 7.97 9.95
C MET A 49 5.51 6.80 9.80
N LEU A 50 5.79 5.66 10.44
CA LEU A 50 4.90 4.50 10.40
C LEU A 50 3.49 4.83 10.88
N ARG A 51 3.36 5.52 12.03
CA ARG A 51 2.05 5.93 12.55
C ARG A 51 1.36 6.94 11.63
N THR A 52 2.08 7.92 11.11
CA THR A 52 1.50 8.98 10.27
C THR A 52 1.01 8.42 8.93
N ILE A 53 1.79 7.54 8.30
CA ILE A 53 1.38 6.81 7.09
C ILE A 53 0.22 5.86 7.42
N GLY A 54 0.21 5.20 8.58
CA GLY A 54 -0.92 4.36 9.02
C GLY A 54 -2.24 5.12 9.12
N PHE A 55 -2.21 6.37 9.62
CA PHE A 55 -3.40 7.23 9.61
C PHE A 55 -3.80 7.67 8.19
N ALA A 56 -2.82 7.96 7.33
CA ALA A 56 -3.08 8.29 5.93
C ALA A 56 -3.73 7.13 5.14
N GLU A 57 -3.33 5.89 5.44
CA GLU A 57 -3.81 4.65 4.81
C GLU A 57 -5.11 4.11 5.43
N SER A 58 -5.64 4.72 6.49
CA SER A 58 -6.86 4.22 7.16
C SER A 58 -8.06 4.04 6.21
N PRO A 59 -8.29 4.92 5.21
CA PRO A 59 -9.37 4.73 4.23
C PRO A 59 -9.13 3.58 3.25
N SER A 60 -7.88 3.14 3.08
CA SER A 60 -7.53 1.98 2.24
C SER A 60 -8.12 0.68 2.78
N VAL A 61 -8.56 0.63 4.04
CA VAL A 61 -9.33 -0.50 4.60
C VAL A 61 -10.61 -0.77 3.79
N LEU A 62 -11.20 0.26 3.15
CA LEU A 62 -12.35 0.10 2.27
C LEU A 62 -12.08 -0.79 1.06
N ASN A 63 -10.81 -1.05 0.73
CA ASN A 63 -10.43 -2.01 -0.31
C ASN A 63 -10.93 -3.43 -0.01
N ILE A 64 -11.31 -3.76 1.22
CA ILE A 64 -11.99 -5.04 1.50
C ILE A 64 -13.31 -5.19 0.72
N LEU A 65 -13.94 -4.08 0.30
CA LEU A 65 -15.17 -4.07 -0.50
C LEU A 65 -14.90 -4.26 -2.01
N SER A 66 -13.64 -4.38 -2.42
CA SER A 66 -13.26 -4.49 -3.83
C SER A 66 -13.67 -5.80 -4.51
N PHE A 67 -14.15 -6.79 -3.77
CA PHE A 67 -14.73 -8.02 -4.34
C PHE A 67 -16.00 -7.77 -5.16
N ILE A 68 -16.61 -6.59 -5.05
CA ILE A 68 -17.80 -6.22 -5.83
C ILE A 68 -17.39 -5.90 -7.28
N PRO A 69 -17.92 -6.62 -8.29
CA PRO A 69 -17.62 -6.35 -9.70
C PRO A 69 -17.91 -4.89 -10.08
N PHE A 70 -17.09 -4.30 -10.96
CA PHE A 70 -17.09 -2.88 -11.37
C PHE A 70 -16.73 -1.86 -10.28
N LEU A 71 -17.17 -2.07 -9.04
CA LEU A 71 -16.82 -1.24 -7.89
C LEU A 71 -15.36 -1.42 -7.46
N GLY A 72 -14.81 -2.63 -7.54
CA GLY A 72 -13.42 -2.90 -7.15
C GLY A 72 -12.36 -2.09 -7.91
N ALA A 73 -12.53 -1.90 -9.23
CA ALA A 73 -11.61 -1.10 -10.03
C ALA A 73 -11.67 0.39 -9.68
N ILE A 74 -12.88 0.91 -9.41
CA ILE A 74 -13.09 2.29 -8.99
C ILE A 74 -12.51 2.50 -7.59
N ILE A 75 -12.78 1.58 -6.66
CA ILE A 75 -12.25 1.61 -5.29
C ILE A 75 -10.73 1.58 -5.31
N GLY A 76 -10.12 0.71 -6.13
CA GLY A 76 -8.67 0.64 -6.28
C GLY A 76 -8.06 1.93 -6.84
N LEU A 77 -8.68 2.55 -7.84
CA LEU A 77 -8.23 3.84 -8.38
C LEU A 77 -8.35 4.97 -7.36
N VAL A 78 -9.49 5.05 -6.65
CA VAL A 78 -9.71 6.04 -5.59
C VAL A 78 -8.72 5.84 -4.45
N ALA A 79 -8.46 4.61 -4.04
CA ALA A 79 -7.47 4.29 -3.02
C ALA A 79 -6.05 4.69 -3.45
N ALA A 80 -5.68 4.49 -4.72
CA ALA A 80 -4.38 4.91 -5.24
C ALA A 80 -4.23 6.45 -5.24
N ILE A 81 -5.26 7.17 -5.67
CA ILE A 81 -5.27 8.65 -5.64
C ILE A 81 -5.22 9.15 -4.19
N TRP A 82 -6.00 8.52 -3.31
CA TRP A 82 -6.02 8.83 -1.88
C TRP A 82 -4.66 8.60 -1.22
N ALA A 83 -4.02 7.46 -1.46
CA ALA A 83 -2.69 7.13 -0.95
C ALA A 83 -1.64 8.16 -1.39
N LEU A 84 -1.72 8.66 -2.62
CA LEU A 84 -0.85 9.73 -3.11
C LEU A 84 -1.11 11.06 -2.39
N VAL A 85 -2.37 11.51 -2.32
CA VAL A 85 -2.73 12.80 -1.71
C VAL A 85 -2.44 12.79 -0.21
N CYS A 86 -2.91 11.77 0.51
CA CYS A 86 -2.71 11.64 1.94
C CYS A 86 -1.26 11.31 2.28
N GLY A 87 -0.57 10.53 1.46
CA GLY A 87 0.86 10.28 1.57
C GLY A 87 1.66 11.59 1.54
N VAL A 88 1.41 12.48 0.58
CA VAL A 88 2.10 13.79 0.51
C VAL A 88 1.85 14.64 1.76
N VAL A 89 0.62 14.70 2.25
CA VAL A 89 0.30 15.47 3.47
C VAL A 89 0.97 14.88 4.70
N ALA A 90 0.93 13.55 4.86
CA ALA A 90 1.57 12.84 5.96
C ALA A 90 3.09 13.04 5.97
N ILE A 91 3.73 12.92 4.81
CA ILE A 91 5.16 13.14 4.60
C ILE A 91 5.54 14.57 4.98
N ARG A 92 4.75 15.54 4.52
CA ARG A 92 5.00 16.95 4.80
C ARG A 92 5.00 17.24 6.29
N GLN A 93 4.05 16.68 7.02
CA GLN A 93 3.90 16.87 8.46
C GLN A 93 4.91 16.07 9.27
N ALA A 94 5.22 14.83 8.87
CA ALA A 94 6.13 13.98 9.62
C ALA A 94 7.59 14.42 9.46
N LEU A 95 8.01 14.81 8.25
CA LEU A 95 9.40 15.15 7.95
C LEU A 95 9.70 16.65 8.02
N ASP A 96 8.75 17.48 8.46
CA ASP A 96 8.86 18.95 8.49
C ASP A 96 9.27 19.55 7.14
N PHE A 97 8.64 19.09 6.06
CA PHE A 97 8.98 19.47 4.68
C PHE A 97 8.13 20.59 4.11
N SER A 98 8.68 21.29 3.11
CA SER A 98 7.86 22.06 2.18
C SER A 98 7.08 21.11 1.28
N THR A 99 5.95 21.56 0.74
CA THR A 99 5.09 20.75 -0.14
C THR A 99 5.85 20.13 -1.31
N GLY A 100 6.80 20.86 -1.90
CA GLY A 100 7.62 20.35 -3.01
C GLY A 100 8.53 19.18 -2.63
N LYS A 101 9.21 19.26 -1.48
CA LYS A 101 10.06 18.16 -0.97
C LYS A 101 9.21 16.93 -0.61
N ALA A 102 8.01 17.16 -0.07
CA ALA A 102 7.09 16.08 0.27
C ALA A 102 6.59 15.33 -0.98
N ILE A 103 6.20 16.06 -2.03
CA ILE A 103 5.79 15.47 -3.31
C ILE A 103 6.94 14.67 -3.91
N LEU A 104 8.15 15.22 -3.97
CA LEU A 104 9.29 14.53 -4.57
C LEU A 104 9.65 13.25 -3.80
N THR A 105 9.64 13.31 -2.46
CA THR A 105 9.84 12.13 -1.61
C THR A 105 8.77 11.07 -1.88
N ALA A 106 7.50 11.47 -1.96
CA ALA A 106 6.39 10.56 -2.24
C ALA A 106 6.55 9.88 -3.60
N VAL A 107 6.82 10.65 -4.66
CA VAL A 107 6.97 10.12 -6.03
C VAL A 107 8.14 9.14 -6.14
N ILE A 108 9.29 9.45 -5.53
CA ILE A 108 10.46 8.56 -5.56
C ILE A 108 10.19 7.27 -4.78
N ALA A 109 9.54 7.37 -3.62
CA ALA A 109 9.20 6.20 -2.82
C ALA A 109 8.10 5.34 -3.46
N PHE A 110 7.22 5.94 -4.27
CA PHE A 110 5.98 5.30 -4.70
C PHE A 110 6.24 4.15 -5.66
N ILE A 111 7.14 4.32 -6.61
CA ILE A 111 7.46 3.29 -7.60
C ILE A 111 7.95 1.99 -6.94
N PRO A 112 9.00 1.98 -6.08
CA PRO A 112 9.44 0.75 -5.43
C PRO A 112 8.36 0.15 -4.51
N ALA A 113 7.59 0.97 -3.80
CA ALA A 113 6.49 0.49 -2.96
C ALA A 113 5.36 -0.17 -3.77
N ALA A 114 5.01 0.43 -4.91
CA ALA A 114 4.02 -0.09 -5.83
C ALA A 114 4.48 -1.42 -6.46
N ILE A 115 5.75 -1.54 -6.84
CA ILE A 115 6.32 -2.80 -7.36
C ILE A 115 6.18 -3.91 -6.32
N VAL A 116 6.58 -3.64 -5.07
CA VAL A 116 6.46 -4.63 -3.99
C VAL A 116 5.01 -5.04 -3.78
N THR A 117 4.08 -4.07 -3.75
CA THR A 117 2.65 -4.34 -3.57
C THR A 117 2.07 -5.18 -4.71
N VAL A 118 2.39 -4.84 -5.96
CA VAL A 118 1.94 -5.60 -7.14
C VAL A 118 2.50 -7.02 -7.11
N VAL A 119 3.78 -7.19 -6.77
CA VAL A 119 4.41 -8.51 -6.65
C VAL A 119 3.72 -9.36 -5.58
N LEU A 120 3.42 -8.79 -4.42
CA LEU A 120 2.75 -9.48 -3.32
C LEU A 120 1.31 -9.91 -3.66
N LEU A 121 0.62 -9.18 -4.53
CA LEU A 121 -0.76 -9.49 -4.92
C LEU A 121 -0.84 -10.41 -6.14
N ILE A 122 -0.01 -10.19 -7.16
CA ILE A 122 -0.10 -10.88 -8.45
C ILE A 122 0.54 -12.25 -8.39
N ILE A 123 1.76 -12.38 -7.83
CA ILE A 123 2.48 -13.67 -7.86
C ILE A 123 1.69 -14.79 -7.19
N PRO A 124 1.14 -14.63 -5.97
CA PRO A 124 0.38 -15.71 -5.35
C PRO A 124 -0.91 -16.03 -6.10
N THR A 125 -1.55 -15.02 -6.68
CA THR A 125 -2.75 -15.21 -7.51
C THR A 125 -2.44 -16.04 -8.75
N LEU A 126 -1.31 -15.79 -9.41
CA LEU A 126 -0.87 -16.57 -10.57
C LEU A 126 -0.49 -18.01 -10.20
N ILE A 127 0.18 -18.23 -9.07
CA ILE A 127 0.57 -19.57 -8.60
C ILE A 127 -0.68 -20.41 -8.26
N LEU A 128 -1.65 -19.81 -7.56
CA LEU A 128 -2.86 -20.49 -7.13
C LEU A 128 -3.86 -20.67 -8.29
N GLY A 129 -3.95 -19.70 -9.21
CA GLY A 129 -4.82 -19.76 -10.39
C GLY A 129 -4.30 -20.64 -11.53
N ALA A 130 -3.00 -20.95 -11.56
CA ALA A 130 -2.42 -21.89 -12.53
C ALA A 130 -2.77 -23.36 -12.23
N GLY A 131 -3.33 -23.65 -11.05
CA GLY A 131 -3.72 -24.99 -10.61
C GLY A 131 -5.23 -25.25 -10.52
N SER A 132 -6.08 -24.30 -10.95
CA SER A 132 -7.55 -24.35 -10.88
C SER A 132 -8.21 -24.56 -12.23
#